data_AF-A0A2U8WBM3-F1
#
_entry.id   AF-A0A2U8WBM3-F1
#
_cell.length_a   1.000
_cell.length_b   1.000
_cell.length_c   1.000
_cell.angle_alpha   90.00
_cell.angle_beta   90.00
_cell.angle_gamma   90.00
#
_symmetry.space_group_name_H-M   'P 1'
#
loop_
_entity.id
_entity.type
_entity.pdbx_description
1 polymer ?
#
loop_
_entity_poly.entity_id
_entity_poly.type
_entity_poly.pdbx_seq_one_letter_code
_entity_poly.pdbx_strand_id
1 'polypeptide(L)' 'MMRTDPFEGDRHLSDALRFLAARGFLIEVVEDGHKTWFWFEGRETDRFNILAVAYMLGMERPEKRS' A
#
# COMPACT_ATOMS: atom_id res chain seq x y z
N MET A 1 -19.29 -1.66 -15.24
CA MET A 1 -17.83 -1.55 -15.36
C MET A 1 -17.26 -1.94 -14.01
N MET A 2 -16.76 -3.17 -13.88
CA MET A 2 -16.25 -3.70 -12.63
C MET A 2 -14.88 -3.07 -12.41
N ARG A 3 -14.72 -2.21 -11.39
CA ARG A 3 -13.42 -1.69 -11.00
C ARG A 3 -12.70 -2.84 -10.29
N THR A 4 -11.93 -3.62 -11.04
CA THR A 4 -10.93 -4.52 -10.46
C THR A 4 -9.96 -3.65 -9.69
N ASP A 5 -9.89 -3.89 -8.38
CA ASP A 5 -8.91 -3.24 -7.51
C ASP A 5 -7.52 -3.61 -8.06
N PRO A 6 -6.68 -2.65 -8.46
CA PRO A 6 -5.41 -2.95 -9.12
C PRO A 6 -4.43 -3.73 -8.20
N PHE A 7 -4.79 -3.87 -6.92
CA PHE A 7 -4.06 -4.60 -5.92
C PHE A 7 -4.63 -5.99 -5.60
N GLU A 8 -5.54 -6.53 -6.41
CA GLU A 8 -6.17 -7.85 -6.21
C GLU A 8 -5.13 -9.00 -6.08
N GLY A 9 -3.89 -8.79 -6.56
CA GLY A 9 -2.77 -9.72 -6.38
C GLY A 9 -1.89 -9.52 -5.14
N ASP A 10 -1.99 -8.40 -4.42
CA ASP A 10 -1.18 -8.07 -3.24
C ASP A 10 -2.03 -7.49 -2.12
N ARG A 11 -2.83 -8.36 -1.50
CA ARG A 11 -3.73 -8.03 -0.38
C ARG A 11 -3.03 -7.27 0.75
N HIS A 12 -1.76 -7.55 1.01
CA HIS A 12 -1.00 -6.88 2.07
C HIS A 12 -0.75 -5.42 1.74
N LEU A 13 -0.43 -5.11 0.48
CA LEU A 13 -0.26 -3.74 0.04
C LEU A 13 -1.59 -2.96 0.11
N SER A 14 -2.70 -3.56 -0.33
CA SER A 14 -4.02 -2.93 -0.20
C SER A 14 -4.38 -2.59 1.24
N ASP A 15 -4.16 -3.53 2.15
CA ASP A 15 -4.47 -3.35 3.57
C ASP A 15 -3.55 -2.28 4.20
N ALA A 16 -2.27 -2.23 3.80
CA ALA A 16 -1.34 -1.19 4.24
C ALA A 16 -1.74 0.21 3.75
N LEU A 17 -2.10 0.35 2.47
CA LEU A 17 -2.57 1.61 1.90
C LEU A 17 -3.81 2.11 2.65
N ARG A 18 -4.79 1.24 2.90
CA ARG A 18 -6.01 1.56 3.66
C ARG A 18 -5.71 1.93 5.10
N PHE A 19 -4.83 1.18 5.76
CA PHE A 19 -4.43 1.41 7.14
C PHE A 19 -3.76 2.77 7.34
N LEU A 20 -2.88 3.15 6.41
CA LEU A 20 -2.17 4.43 6.44
C LEU A 20 -3.11 5.60 6.09
N ALA A 21 -3.96 5.45 5.07
CA ALA A 21 -4.96 6.46 4.73
C ALA A 21 -5.93 6.72 5.91
N ALA A 22 -6.36 5.67 6.62
CA ALA A 22 -7.20 5.78 7.81
C ALA A 22 -6.51 6.52 8.98
N ARG A 23 -5.17 6.57 8.99
CA ARG A 23 -4.37 7.35 9.95
C ARG A 23 -4.09 8.79 9.49
N GLY A 24 -4.58 9.18 8.31
CA GLY A 24 -4.43 10.53 7.78
C GLY A 24 -3.14 10.77 6.99
N PHE A 25 -2.39 9.73 6.63
CA PHE A 25 -1.24 9.88 5.74
C PHE A 25 -1.69 10.14 4.30
N LEU A 26 -1.00 11.06 3.62
CA LEU A 26 -1.19 11.30 2.20
C LEU A 26 -0.49 10.20 1.40
N ILE A 27 -1.28 9.47 0.61
CA ILE A 27 -0.79 8.41 -0.27
C ILE A 27 -1.39 8.59 -1.65
N GLU A 28 -0.53 8.61 -2.65
CA GLU A 28 -0.93 8.64 -4.04
C GLU A 28 -0.39 7.39 -4.74
N VAL A 29 -1.26 6.75 -5.52
CA VAL A 29 -0.91 5.62 -6.36
C VAL A 29 -1.08 6.09 -7.79
N VAL A 30 0.01 6.07 -8.55
CA VAL A 30 0.02 6.49 -9.96
C VAL A 30 0.24 5.27 -10.83
N GLU A 31 -0.71 5.00 -11.71
CA GLU A 31 -0.63 3.90 -12.67
C GLU A 31 -0.27 4.46 -14.05
N ASP A 32 0.85 4.01 -14.60
CA ASP A 32 1.32 4.35 -15.94
C ASP A 32 1.55 3.05 -16.75
N GLY A 33 0.50 2.62 -17.45
CA GLY A 33 0.50 1.40 -18.25
C GLY A 33 0.78 0.15 -17.42
N HIS A 34 2.03 -0.32 -17.46
CA HIS A 34 2.50 -1.50 -16.72
C HIS A 34 3.28 -1.18 -15.44
N LYS A 35 3.43 0.11 -15.11
CA LYS A 35 4.16 0.54 -13.91
C LYS A 35 3.20 1.18 -12.91
N THR A 36 3.40 0.84 -11.65
CA THR A 36 2.73 1.48 -10.52
C THR A 36 3.80 2.22 -9.70
N TRP A 37 3.57 3.50 -9.48
CA TRP A 37 4.41 4.35 -8.63
C TRP A 37 3.63 4.73 -7.38
N PHE A 38 4.34 4.92 -6.28
CA PHE A 38 3.75 5.32 -5.02
C PHE A 38 4.36 6.62 -4.54
N TRP A 39 3.53 7.49 -4.01
CA TRP A 39 3.96 8.68 -3.30
C TRP A 39 3.41 8.64 -1.88
N PHE A 40 4.27 8.84 -0.90
CA PHE A 40 3.93 8.88 0.52
C PHE A 40 4.38 10.23 1.07
N GLU A 41 3.46 11.03 1.59
CA GLU A 41 3.73 12.38 2.11
C GLU A 41 4.48 13.27 1.10
N GLY A 42 4.06 13.22 -0.17
CA GLY A 42 4.63 14.02 -1.25
C GLY A 42 6.03 13.57 -1.72
N ARG A 43 6.48 12.37 -1.32
CA ARG A 43 7.74 11.77 -1.78
C ARG A 43 7.51 10.45 -2.47
N GLU A 44 8.17 10.27 -3.61
CA GLU A 44 8.19 8.99 -4.31
C GLU A 44 8.76 7.90 -3.38
N THR A 45 8.09 6.75 -3.36
CA THR A 45 8.42 5.60 -2.52
C THR A 45 8.15 4.30 -3.26
N ASP A 46 8.66 3.19 -2.73
CA ASP A 46 8.30 1.85 -3.17
C ASP A 46 7.30 1.17 -2.23
N ARG A 47 6.79 0.02 -2.69
CA ARG A 47 5.86 -0.81 -1.94
C ARG A 47 6.42 -1.36 -0.62
N PHE A 48 7.73 -1.61 -0.53
CA PHE A 48 8.34 -2.19 0.65
C PHE A 48 8.36 -1.18 1.78
N ASN A 49 8.64 0.08 1.46
CA ASN A 49 8.59 1.17 2.43
C ASN A 49 7.15 1.42 2.92
N ILE A 50 6.15 1.39 2.04
CA ILE A 50 4.73 1.47 2.44
C ILE A 50 4.37 0.38 3.45
N LEU A 51 4.70 -0.88 3.13
CA LEU A 51 4.46 -2.02 4.02
C LEU A 51 5.22 -1.86 5.35
N ALA A 52 6.49 -1.48 5.30
CA ALA A 52 7.31 -1.29 6.49
C ALA A 52 6.71 -0.22 7.42
N VAL A 53 6.31 0.93 6.88
CA VAL A 53 5.69 2.01 7.65
C VAL A 53 4.36 1.56 8.26
N ALA A 54 3.50 0.89 7.49
CA ALA A 54 2.24 0.36 8.02
C ALA A 54 2.47 -0.60 9.19
N TYR A 55 3.42 -1.53 9.07
CA TYR A 55 3.78 -2.45 10.15
C TYR A 55 4.39 -1.75 11.37
N MET A 56 5.25 -0.76 11.17
CA MET A 56 5.82 0.04 12.29
C MET A 56 4.74 0.81 13.04
N LEU A 57 3.65 1.19 12.36
CA LEU A 57 2.52 1.92 12.92
C LEU A 57 1.43 1.01 13.52
N GLY A 58 1.67 -0.31 13.56
CA GLY A 58 0.82 -1.29 14.24
C GLY A 58 -0.15 -2.05 13.33
N MET A 59 0.08 -2.07 12.02
CA MET A 59 -0.62 -3.02 11.15
C MET A 59 -0.13 -4.44 11.46
N GLU A 60 -1.06 -5.38 11.63
CA GLU A 60 -0.72 -6.78 11.88
C GLU A 60 0.10 -7.34 10.71
N ARG A 61 1.24 -7.96 11.04
CA ARG A 61 2.02 -8.70 10.06
C ARG A 61 1.32 -10.03 9.81
N PRO A 62 1.21 -10.48 8.54
CA PRO A 62 0.76 -11.83 8.28
C PRO A 62 1.67 -12.80 9.04
N GLU A 63 1.08 -13.63 9.90
CA GLU A 63 1.81 -14.71 10.54
C GLU A 63 2.43 -15.58 9.44
N LYS A 64 3.73 -15.83 9.52
CA LYS A 64 4.37 -16.86 8.69
C LYS A 64 3.64 -18.16 9.00
N ARG A 65 2.79 -18.63 8.08
CA ARG A 65 2.37 -20.03 8.07
C ARG A 65 3.64 -20.85 7.91
N SER A 66 4.09 -21.40 9.05
CA SER A 66 5.10 -22.45 9.11
C SER A 66 4.51 -23.76 8.61
#